data_AF-A0A7K3GUX0-F1
#
_entry.id   AF-A0A7K3GUX0-F1
#
_cell.length_a   1.000
_cell.length_b   1.000
_cell.length_c   1.000
_cell.angle_alpha   90.00
_cell.angle_beta   90.00
_cell.angle_gamma   90.00
#
_symmetry.space_group_name_H-M   'P 1'
#
loop_
_entity.id
_entity.type
_entity.pdbx_description
1 polymer ?
#
loop_
_entity_poly.entity_id
_entity_poly.type
_entity_poly.pdbx_seq_one_letter_code
_entity_poly.pdbx_strand_id
1 'polypeptide(L)'
;MNTSDGWRPRRVPEARGRAGAPRTPIDYAKIGRSSVRRRARGMTHGEAVAGLEAAEQQAHLDRRDESAFDDGGRRAAELAEWQRVVQLLTATGGPYDPDADVVVQEELAEDRRREEAEQQRRQEQQQLADRAEELARLGGAGRLDRSVPSRAGDEAARELLEENRDYRVAEVDAWLARSLADQSGHYADPAARAAAVGSLPVPVRAHAALVAALARTAPVDSGLEFVGRLAQADPDATTALAAWLETAAGVKGGTA
;
A
#
# COMPACT_ATOMS: atom_id res chain seq x y z
N MET A 1 36.38 24.85 -48.47
CA MET A 1 34.99 25.33 -48.32
C MET A 1 34.11 24.09 -48.19
N ASN A 2 33.87 23.65 -46.95
CA ASN A 2 32.66 23.87 -46.13
C ASN A 2 31.50 22.94 -46.55
N THR A 3 31.38 21.76 -45.92
CA THR A 3 30.51 21.42 -44.75
C THR A 3 29.13 20.92 -45.19
N SER A 4 28.98 19.59 -45.28
CA SER A 4 27.68 18.94 -45.12
C SER A 4 27.58 18.42 -43.71
N ASP A 5 26.84 19.17 -42.90
CA ASP A 5 26.51 18.85 -41.51
C ASP A 5 25.80 17.50 -41.41
N GLY A 6 26.41 16.61 -40.62
CA GLY A 6 25.80 15.36 -40.20
C GLY A 6 24.68 15.65 -39.21
N TRP A 7 23.44 15.51 -39.66
CA TRP A 7 22.29 15.40 -38.76
C TRP A 7 22.37 14.05 -38.02
N ARG A 8 23.01 14.04 -36.85
CA ARG A 8 22.82 12.99 -35.84
C ARG A 8 21.71 13.43 -34.90
N PRO A 9 20.60 12.70 -34.78
CA PRO A 9 19.61 12.99 -33.75
C PRO A 9 20.24 12.80 -32.38
N ARG A 10 20.31 13.90 -31.64
CA ARG A 10 20.75 13.97 -30.24
C ARG A 10 19.79 13.08 -29.44
N ARG A 11 20.27 11.94 -28.93
CA ARG A 11 19.51 11.16 -27.94
C ARG A 11 19.34 12.03 -26.71
N VAL A 12 18.14 12.58 -26.55
CA VAL A 12 17.65 13.13 -25.29
C VAL A 12 17.70 11.97 -24.28
N PRO A 13 18.32 12.11 -23.11
CA PRO A 13 18.16 11.11 -22.07
C PRO A 13 16.66 11.06 -21.75
N GLU A 14 16.05 9.89 -21.90
CA GLU A 14 14.72 9.63 -21.36
C GLU A 14 14.75 10.02 -19.89
N ALA A 15 14.09 11.12 -19.56
CA ALA A 15 13.68 11.40 -18.21
C ALA A 15 12.82 10.20 -17.82
N ARG A 16 13.40 9.25 -17.08
CA ARG A 16 12.65 8.30 -16.27
C ARG A 16 11.74 9.16 -15.43
N GLY A 17 10.49 9.29 -15.89
CA GLY A 17 9.42 9.91 -15.14
C GLY A 17 9.29 9.09 -13.87
N ARG A 18 9.97 9.53 -12.81
CA ARG A 18 9.52 9.27 -11.46
C ARG A 18 8.15 9.90 -11.44
N ALA A 19 7.12 9.10 -11.70
CA ALA A 19 5.74 9.49 -11.50
C ALA A 19 5.71 10.04 -10.08
N GLY A 20 5.61 11.37 -9.96
CA GLY A 20 5.43 11.98 -8.65
C GLY A 20 4.22 11.29 -8.04
N ALA A 21 4.35 10.86 -6.78
CA ALA A 21 3.25 10.26 -6.06
C ALA A 21 1.97 11.06 -6.37
N PRO A 22 0.85 10.40 -6.71
CA PRO A 22 -0.36 11.09 -7.10
C PRO A 22 -0.68 12.11 -6.01
N ARG A 23 -0.66 13.39 -6.38
CA ARG A 23 -1.05 14.46 -5.45
C ARG A 23 -2.48 14.17 -5.05
N THR A 24 -2.77 14.18 -3.75
CA THR A 24 -4.13 14.10 -3.25
C THR A 24 -4.96 15.15 -3.99
N PRO A 25 -6.04 14.74 -4.71
CA PRO A 25 -6.89 15.68 -5.41
C PRO A 25 -7.37 16.75 -4.43
N ILE A 26 -7.27 18.02 -4.84
CA ILE A 26 -7.73 19.13 -4.01
C ILE A 26 -9.26 19.06 -3.91
N ASP A 27 -9.79 18.98 -2.69
CA ASP A 27 -11.23 19.04 -2.43
C ASP A 27 -11.72 20.49 -2.42
N TYR A 28 -12.00 21.00 -3.62
CA TYR A 28 -12.48 22.36 -3.85
C TYR A 28 -13.83 22.64 -3.17
N ALA A 29 -14.70 21.65 -3.05
CA ALA A 29 -15.97 21.77 -2.34
C ALA A 29 -15.75 22.04 -0.84
N LYS A 30 -14.84 21.29 -0.21
CA LYS A 30 -14.46 21.50 1.19
C LYS A 30 -13.80 22.85 1.43
N ILE A 31 -12.93 23.30 0.51
CA ILE A 31 -12.36 24.66 0.54
C ILE A 31 -13.47 25.72 0.53
N GLY A 32 -14.49 25.53 -0.31
CA GLY A 32 -15.67 26.39 -0.38
C GLY A 32 -16.41 26.45 0.96
N ARG A 33 -16.83 25.31 1.50
CA ARG A 33 -17.51 25.27 2.80
C ARG A 33 -16.69 25.91 3.91
N SER A 34 -15.40 25.63 3.97
CA SER A 34 -14.48 26.21 4.95
C SER A 34 -14.34 27.74 4.83
N SER A 35 -14.38 28.26 3.60
CA SER A 35 -14.39 29.72 3.35
C SER A 35 -15.64 30.37 3.93
N VAL A 36 -16.81 29.76 3.72
CA VAL A 36 -18.09 30.23 4.26
C VAL A 36 -18.09 30.22 5.78
N ARG A 37 -17.74 29.08 6.40
CA ARG A 37 -17.69 28.94 7.87
C ARG A 37 -16.78 30.00 8.51
N ARG A 38 -15.64 30.30 7.88
CA ARG A 38 -14.71 31.34 8.33
C ARG A 38 -15.32 32.73 8.24
N ARG A 39 -16.03 33.04 7.15
CA ARG A 39 -16.73 34.33 6.97
C ARG A 39 -17.91 34.50 7.93
N ALA A 40 -18.66 33.43 8.15
CA ALA A 40 -19.86 33.43 8.97
C ALA A 40 -19.56 33.46 10.48
N ARG A 41 -18.33 33.16 10.91
CA ARG A 41 -17.99 33.08 12.34
C ARG A 41 -18.36 34.38 13.07
N GLY A 42 -19.21 34.25 14.09
CA GLY A 42 -19.73 35.35 14.88
C GLY A 42 -20.96 36.07 14.30
N MET A 43 -21.38 35.74 13.07
CA MET A 43 -22.55 36.36 12.44
C MET A 43 -23.85 35.90 13.11
N THR A 44 -24.77 36.84 13.25
CA THR A 44 -26.18 36.59 13.58
C THR A 44 -26.97 36.11 12.36
N HIS A 45 -28.19 35.61 12.56
CA HIS A 45 -29.04 35.13 11.47
C HIS A 45 -29.22 36.16 10.34
N GLY A 46 -29.51 37.43 10.68
CA GLY A 46 -29.71 38.49 9.67
C GLY A 46 -28.45 38.79 8.85
N GLU A 47 -27.28 38.76 9.49
CA GLU A 47 -25.99 38.96 8.80
C GLU A 47 -25.67 37.77 7.88
N ALA A 48 -25.96 36.54 8.31
CA ALA A 48 -25.79 35.35 7.49
C ALA A 48 -26.75 35.33 6.28
N VAL A 49 -27.99 35.80 6.43
CA VAL A 49 -28.95 35.96 5.31
C VAL A 49 -28.40 36.95 4.29
N ALA A 50 -27.92 38.12 4.72
CA ALA A 50 -27.30 39.09 3.81
C ALA A 50 -26.05 38.51 3.11
N GLY A 51 -25.27 37.70 3.83
CA GLY A 51 -24.12 36.98 3.26
C GLY A 51 -24.53 35.95 2.19
N LEU A 52 -25.62 35.22 2.40
CA LEU A 52 -26.18 34.29 1.41
C LEU A 52 -26.68 35.04 0.17
N GLU A 53 -27.46 36.11 0.33
CA GLU A 53 -27.96 36.92 -0.78
C GLU A 53 -26.82 37.48 -1.64
N ALA A 54 -25.76 37.97 -1.01
CA ALA A 54 -24.55 38.44 -1.70
C ALA A 54 -23.86 37.30 -2.48
N ALA A 55 -23.78 36.10 -1.90
CA ALA A 55 -23.20 34.94 -2.57
C ALA A 55 -24.04 34.48 -3.77
N GLU A 56 -25.36 34.50 -3.66
CA GLU A 56 -26.27 34.18 -4.77
C GLU A 56 -26.18 35.21 -5.90
N GLN A 57 -26.07 36.49 -5.55
CA GLN A 57 -25.89 37.57 -6.52
C GLN A 57 -24.54 37.43 -7.25
N GLN A 58 -23.46 37.13 -6.52
CA GLN A 58 -22.15 36.84 -7.13
C GLN A 58 -22.22 35.63 -8.07
N ALA A 59 -22.87 34.54 -7.65
CA ALA A 59 -23.04 33.36 -8.49
C ALA A 59 -23.85 33.65 -9.77
N HIS A 60 -24.81 34.58 -9.70
CA HIS A 60 -25.55 35.03 -10.89
C HIS A 60 -24.67 35.84 -11.86
N LEU A 61 -23.80 36.71 -11.33
CA LEU A 61 -22.86 37.48 -12.15
C LEU A 61 -21.84 36.56 -12.83
N ASP A 62 -21.28 35.62 -12.07
CA ASP A 62 -20.24 34.72 -12.59
C ASP A 62 -20.77 33.74 -13.65
N ARG A 63 -22.07 33.43 -13.66
CA ARG A 63 -22.69 32.58 -14.69
C ARG A 63 -22.57 33.17 -16.10
N ARG A 64 -22.33 34.47 -16.21
CA ARG A 64 -22.11 35.16 -17.50
C ARG A 64 -20.66 35.06 -18.00
N ASP A 65 -19.73 34.52 -17.21
CA ASP A 65 -18.32 34.36 -17.56
C ASP A 65 -18.00 32.88 -17.83
N GLU A 66 -17.58 32.53 -19.05
CA GLU A 66 -17.28 31.15 -19.44
C GLU A 66 -16.04 30.56 -18.72
N SER A 67 -15.18 31.39 -18.12
CA SER A 67 -14.03 30.92 -17.32
C SER A 67 -14.41 30.35 -15.95
N ALA A 68 -15.68 30.50 -15.54
CA ALA A 68 -16.23 30.09 -14.26
C ALA A 68 -16.58 28.60 -14.13
N PHE A 69 -16.58 27.83 -15.22
CA PHE A 69 -17.19 26.49 -15.25
C PHE A 69 -16.35 25.36 -14.63
N ASP A 70 -15.06 25.56 -14.37
CA ASP A 70 -14.18 24.56 -13.76
C ASP A 70 -13.64 25.01 -12.39
N ASP A 71 -14.55 25.19 -11.42
CA ASP A 71 -14.20 25.55 -10.05
C ASP A 71 -14.12 24.34 -9.10
N GLY A 72 -14.17 23.12 -9.65
CA GLY A 72 -14.18 21.87 -8.89
C GLY A 72 -15.40 21.71 -7.96
N GLY A 73 -16.52 22.39 -8.23
CA GLY A 73 -17.73 22.36 -7.41
C GLY A 73 -17.68 23.26 -6.18
N ARG A 74 -16.64 24.12 -6.06
CA ARG A 74 -16.44 25.01 -4.91
C ARG A 74 -17.63 25.93 -4.66
N ARG A 75 -18.10 26.65 -5.67
CA ARG A 75 -19.16 27.67 -5.53
C ARG A 75 -20.50 27.04 -5.16
N ALA A 76 -20.82 25.89 -5.74
CA ALA A 76 -22.01 25.13 -5.36
C ALA A 76 -21.95 24.76 -3.86
N ALA A 77 -20.79 24.31 -3.38
CA ALA A 77 -20.58 24.02 -1.98
C ALA A 77 -20.61 25.27 -1.08
N GLU A 78 -20.11 26.42 -1.54
CA GLU A 78 -20.21 27.70 -0.82
C GLU A 78 -21.68 28.12 -0.64
N LEU A 79 -22.50 28.08 -1.69
CA LEU A 79 -23.93 28.44 -1.61
C LEU A 79 -24.69 27.49 -0.67
N ALA A 80 -24.49 26.19 -0.82
CA ALA A 80 -25.13 25.19 0.04
C ALA A 80 -24.72 25.38 1.52
N GLU A 81 -23.46 25.73 1.78
CA GLU A 81 -22.99 25.98 3.14
C GLU A 81 -23.58 27.26 3.75
N TRP A 82 -23.71 28.34 2.98
CA TRP A 82 -24.40 29.55 3.44
C TRP A 82 -25.85 29.27 3.82
N GLN A 83 -26.58 28.52 2.98
CA GLN A 83 -27.95 28.11 3.26
C GLN A 83 -28.04 27.29 4.55
N ARG A 84 -27.11 26.36 4.78
CA ARG A 84 -27.05 25.55 6.00
C ARG A 84 -26.79 26.41 7.23
N VAL A 85 -25.84 27.35 7.17
CA VAL A 85 -25.55 28.26 8.29
C VAL A 85 -26.76 29.12 8.62
N VAL A 86 -27.43 29.69 7.62
CA VAL A 86 -28.68 30.45 7.82
C VAL A 86 -29.73 29.62 8.54
N GLN A 87 -29.97 28.38 8.09
CA GLN A 87 -30.92 27.46 8.71
C GLN A 87 -30.53 27.10 10.15
N LEU A 88 -29.25 26.85 10.40
CA LEU A 88 -28.73 26.55 11.74
C LEU A 88 -28.97 27.74 12.68
N LEU A 89 -28.68 28.96 12.23
CA LEU A 89 -28.87 30.18 13.03
C LEU A 89 -30.33 30.49 13.32
N THR A 90 -31.25 30.13 12.40
CA THR A 90 -32.69 30.20 12.67
C THR A 90 -33.07 29.31 13.86
N ALA A 91 -32.46 28.12 13.96
CA ALA A 91 -32.76 27.16 15.02
C ALA A 91 -32.10 27.50 16.37
N THR A 92 -30.88 28.05 16.36
CA THR A 92 -30.10 28.29 17.59
C THR A 92 -30.29 29.69 18.18
N GLY A 93 -30.59 30.70 17.37
CA GLY A 93 -30.83 32.08 17.80
C GLY A 93 -29.61 32.85 18.33
N GLY A 94 -28.44 32.20 18.43
CA GLY A 94 -27.16 32.81 18.80
C GLY A 94 -26.28 33.13 17.59
N PRO A 95 -25.12 33.79 17.78
CA PRO A 95 -24.14 33.97 16.72
C PRO A 95 -23.54 32.63 16.25
N TYR A 96 -23.10 32.55 15.00
CA TYR A 96 -22.55 31.32 14.44
C TYR A 96 -21.18 31.00 15.05
N ASP A 97 -21.09 29.83 15.69
CA ASP A 97 -19.83 29.27 16.17
C ASP A 97 -19.54 27.94 15.46
N PRO A 98 -18.55 27.90 14.55
CA PRO A 98 -18.18 26.66 13.87
C PRO A 98 -17.60 25.60 14.81
N ASP A 99 -17.12 26.00 16.00
CA ASP A 99 -16.58 25.05 16.98
C ASP A 99 -17.70 24.28 17.69
N ALA A 100 -18.91 24.84 17.75
CA ALA A 100 -20.12 24.19 18.27
C ALA A 100 -20.95 23.48 17.17
N ASP A 101 -20.56 23.61 15.91
CA ASP A 101 -21.30 23.08 14.77
C ASP A 101 -21.00 21.60 14.52
N VAL A 102 -22.00 20.75 14.73
CA VAL A 102 -21.88 19.27 14.63
C VAL A 102 -21.35 18.84 13.27
N VAL A 103 -21.80 19.47 12.18
CA VAL A 103 -21.34 19.11 10.81
C VAL A 103 -19.85 19.39 10.65
N VAL A 104 -19.36 20.48 11.25
CA VAL A 104 -17.93 20.83 11.23
C VAL A 104 -17.13 19.84 12.07
N GLN A 105 -17.63 19.47 13.25
CA GLN A 105 -16.96 18.52 14.14
C GLN A 105 -16.88 17.11 13.53
N GLU A 106 -17.94 16.66 12.85
CA GLU A 106 -17.95 15.37 12.13
C GLU A 106 -16.95 15.37 10.97
N GLU A 107 -16.91 16.43 10.16
CA GLU A 107 -15.95 16.58 9.06
C GLU A 107 -14.50 16.52 9.58
N LEU A 108 -14.19 17.23 10.67
CA LEU A 108 -12.87 17.19 11.32
C LEU A 108 -12.53 15.81 11.90
N ALA A 109 -13.51 15.09 12.46
CA ALA A 109 -13.31 13.74 12.97
C ALA A 109 -13.07 12.73 11.84
N GLU A 110 -13.70 12.91 10.69
CA GLU A 110 -13.39 12.14 9.48
C GLU A 110 -11.98 12.42 8.96
N ASP A 111 -11.57 13.68 8.90
CA ASP A 111 -10.22 14.05 8.47
C ASP A 111 -9.15 13.42 9.35
N ARG A 112 -9.30 13.51 10.68
CA ARG A 112 -8.37 12.86 11.62
C ARG A 112 -8.28 11.36 11.37
N ARG A 113 -9.42 10.67 11.20
CA ARG A 113 -9.44 9.23 10.89
C ARG A 113 -8.73 8.91 9.56
N ARG A 114 -8.90 9.76 8.54
CA ARG A 114 -8.20 9.60 7.24
C ARG A 114 -6.69 9.82 7.40
N GLU A 115 -6.29 10.86 8.12
CA GLU A 115 -4.88 11.16 8.40
C GLU A 115 -4.21 10.06 9.22
N GLU A 116 -4.88 9.54 10.25
CA GLU A 116 -4.41 8.41 11.06
C GLU A 116 -4.26 7.15 10.19
N ALA A 117 -5.25 6.82 9.35
CA ALA A 117 -5.17 5.69 8.44
C ALA A 117 -4.05 5.85 7.38
N GLU A 118 -3.80 7.07 6.90
CA GLU A 118 -2.67 7.35 6.03
C GLU A 118 -1.33 7.22 6.76
N GLN A 119 -1.22 7.74 7.97
CA GLN A 119 -0.01 7.61 8.80
C GLN A 119 0.27 6.15 9.10
N GLN A 120 -0.75 5.37 9.47
CA GLN A 120 -0.63 3.94 9.68
C GLN A 120 -0.14 3.23 8.42
N ARG A 121 -0.74 3.49 7.26
CA ARG A 121 -0.28 2.91 5.99
C ARG A 121 1.17 3.27 5.66
N ARG A 122 1.60 4.51 5.95
CA ARG A 122 3.00 4.93 5.76
C ARG A 122 3.94 4.22 6.72
N GLN A 123 3.54 4.04 7.98
CA GLN A 123 4.32 3.29 8.97
C GLN A 123 4.44 1.82 8.57
N GLU A 124 3.36 1.18 8.14
CA GLU A 124 3.36 -0.21 7.64
C GLU A 124 4.28 -0.35 6.43
N GLN A 125 4.20 0.56 5.45
CA GLN A 125 5.11 0.58 4.30
C GLN A 125 6.58 0.77 4.72
N GLN A 126 6.86 1.65 5.68
CA GLN A 126 8.21 1.86 6.18
C GLN A 126 8.75 0.60 6.88
N GLN A 127 7.93 -0.05 7.71
CA GLN A 127 8.30 -1.30 8.38
C GLN A 127 8.60 -2.41 7.38
N LEU A 128 7.81 -2.52 6.30
CA LEU A 128 8.06 -3.47 5.22
C LEU A 128 9.36 -3.15 4.47
N ALA A 129 9.63 -1.88 4.18
CA ALA A 129 10.87 -1.45 3.52
C ALA A 129 12.11 -1.74 4.40
N ASP A 130 12.05 -1.40 5.69
CA ASP A 130 13.13 -1.67 6.65
C ASP A 130 13.38 -3.18 6.76
N ARG A 131 12.32 -3.98 6.74
CA ARG A 131 12.42 -5.43 6.77
C ARG A 131 13.00 -5.99 5.48
N ALA A 132 12.61 -5.47 4.32
CA ALA A 132 13.20 -5.85 3.03
C ALA A 132 14.72 -5.56 3.01
N GLU A 133 15.13 -4.39 3.50
CA GLU A 133 16.54 -4.03 3.62
C GLU A 133 17.30 -4.96 4.60
N GLU A 134 16.69 -5.30 5.74
CA GLU A 134 17.25 -6.28 6.67
C GLU A 134 17.48 -7.63 5.99
N LEU A 135 16.47 -8.16 5.30
CA LEU A 135 16.56 -9.44 4.59
C LEU A 135 17.61 -9.40 3.48
N ALA A 136 17.66 -8.33 2.68
CA ALA A 136 18.68 -8.14 1.66
C ALA A 136 20.10 -8.09 2.26
N ARG A 137 20.29 -7.36 3.36
CA ARG A 137 21.57 -7.29 4.07
C ARG A 137 22.01 -8.64 4.62
N LEU A 138 21.09 -9.40 5.20
CA LEU A 138 21.38 -10.75 5.72
C LEU A 138 21.69 -11.73 4.58
N GLY A 139 20.91 -11.69 3.49
CA GLY A 139 21.13 -12.53 2.31
C GLY A 139 22.47 -12.22 1.65
N GLY A 140 22.81 -10.95 1.48
CA GLY A 140 24.10 -10.52 0.93
C GLY A 140 25.31 -10.90 1.80
N ALA A 141 25.09 -11.13 3.10
CA ALA A 141 26.12 -11.60 4.02
C ALA A 141 26.14 -13.13 4.17
N GLY A 142 25.24 -13.87 3.51
CA GLY A 142 25.08 -15.32 3.71
C GLY A 142 24.59 -15.70 5.11
N ARG A 143 23.86 -14.80 5.79
CA ARG A 143 23.41 -14.95 7.19
C ARG A 143 21.93 -15.26 7.34
N LEU A 144 21.22 -15.55 6.24
CA LEU A 144 19.84 -16.05 6.26
C LEU A 144 19.80 -17.56 6.57
N ASP A 145 20.27 -17.91 7.76
CA ASP A 145 20.26 -19.27 8.30
C ASP A 145 19.07 -19.51 9.25
N ARG A 146 19.00 -20.70 9.86
CA ARG A 146 17.91 -21.10 10.77
C ARG A 146 17.80 -20.25 12.05
N SER A 147 18.82 -19.48 12.39
CA SER A 147 18.79 -18.59 13.56
C SER A 147 17.98 -17.31 13.31
N VAL A 148 17.69 -16.97 12.04
CA VAL A 148 16.85 -15.84 11.67
C VAL A 148 15.39 -16.32 11.57
N PRO A 149 14.52 -15.99 12.54
CA PRO A 149 13.13 -16.41 12.49
C PRO A 149 12.36 -15.62 11.43
N SER A 150 11.45 -16.30 10.75
CA SER A 150 10.43 -15.65 9.91
C SER A 150 9.45 -14.84 10.77
N ARG A 151 8.96 -13.75 10.21
CA ARG A 151 8.02 -12.80 10.79
C ARG A 151 6.87 -12.57 9.80
N ALA A 152 5.71 -12.18 10.31
CA ALA A 152 4.61 -11.76 9.46
C ALA A 152 5.06 -10.58 8.58
N GLY A 153 4.73 -10.64 7.28
CA GLY A 153 5.10 -9.61 6.30
C GLY A 153 6.42 -9.86 5.57
N ASP A 154 7.14 -10.94 5.88
CA ASP A 154 8.37 -11.30 5.15
C ASP A 154 8.11 -11.63 3.67
N GLU A 155 6.91 -12.12 3.34
CA GLU A 155 6.47 -12.33 1.95
C GLU A 155 6.32 -11.01 1.20
N ALA A 156 5.75 -10.00 1.84
CA ALA A 156 5.61 -8.66 1.28
C ALA A 156 6.97 -7.94 1.19
N ALA A 157 7.85 -8.13 2.18
CA ALA A 157 9.22 -7.63 2.13
C ALA A 157 10.02 -8.28 0.97
N ARG A 158 9.83 -9.57 0.72
CA ARG A 158 10.39 -10.27 -0.46
C ARG A 158 9.83 -9.71 -1.76
N GLU A 159 8.53 -9.43 -1.84
CA GLU A 159 7.89 -8.84 -3.03
C GLU A 159 8.50 -7.47 -3.35
N LEU A 160 8.72 -6.61 -2.35
CA LEU A 160 9.42 -5.33 -2.52
C LEU A 160 10.85 -5.50 -3.08
N LEU A 161 11.57 -6.56 -2.69
CA LEU A 161 12.90 -6.83 -3.24
C LEU A 161 12.82 -7.25 -4.72
N GLU A 162 11.82 -8.06 -5.09
CA GLU A 162 11.56 -8.46 -6.48
C GLU A 162 11.19 -7.26 -7.36
N GLU A 163 10.29 -6.39 -6.89
CA GLU A 163 9.92 -5.15 -7.58
C GLU A 163 11.14 -4.24 -7.85
N ASN A 164 12.04 -4.15 -6.87
CA ASN A 164 13.30 -3.43 -6.98
C ASN A 164 14.36 -4.17 -7.80
N ARG A 165 14.07 -5.39 -8.27
CA ARG A 165 14.99 -6.29 -9.00
C ARG A 165 16.29 -6.52 -8.23
N ASP A 166 16.20 -6.63 -6.90
CA ASP A 166 17.36 -6.94 -6.07
C ASP A 166 17.77 -8.40 -6.33
N TYR A 167 19.03 -8.61 -6.68
CA TYR A 167 19.56 -9.94 -6.99
C TYR A 167 19.54 -10.90 -5.78
N ARG A 168 19.35 -10.37 -4.56
CA ARG A 168 19.33 -11.13 -3.31
C ARG A 168 17.97 -11.77 -3.02
N VAL A 169 16.95 -11.53 -3.84
CA VAL A 169 15.64 -12.20 -3.72
C VAL A 169 15.78 -13.72 -3.67
N ALA A 170 16.69 -14.31 -4.45
CA ALA A 170 16.90 -15.75 -4.47
C ALA A 170 17.34 -16.33 -3.11
N GLU A 171 18.15 -15.57 -2.35
CA GLU A 171 18.58 -15.97 -1.00
C GLU A 171 17.41 -15.91 -0.01
N VAL A 172 16.57 -14.89 -0.14
CA VAL A 172 15.35 -14.74 0.67
C VAL A 172 14.35 -15.84 0.33
N ASP A 173 14.18 -16.18 -0.95
CA ASP A 173 13.32 -17.27 -1.42
C ASP A 173 13.76 -18.63 -0.86
N ALA A 174 15.06 -18.91 -0.87
CA ALA A 174 15.60 -20.13 -0.28
C ALA A 174 15.39 -20.17 1.24
N TRP A 175 15.54 -19.03 1.93
CA TRP A 175 15.30 -18.93 3.37
C TRP A 175 13.82 -19.04 3.76
N LEU A 176 12.91 -18.42 3.00
CA LEU A 176 11.46 -18.56 3.19
C LEU A 176 11.02 -20.01 2.97
N ALA A 177 11.52 -20.66 1.93
CA ALA A 177 11.22 -22.07 1.66
C ALA A 177 11.64 -22.98 2.83
N ARG A 178 12.84 -22.78 3.38
CA ARG A 178 13.32 -23.52 4.56
C ARG A 178 12.47 -23.21 5.79
N SER A 179 12.16 -21.95 6.04
CA SER A 179 11.36 -21.53 7.20
C SER A 179 9.97 -22.15 7.17
N LEU A 180 9.35 -22.23 5.98
CA LEU A 180 8.06 -22.86 5.75
C LEU A 180 8.13 -24.38 5.91
N ALA A 181 9.17 -25.02 5.39
CA ALA A 181 9.40 -26.46 5.51
C ALA A 181 9.62 -26.89 6.98
N ASP A 182 10.44 -26.12 7.71
CA ASP A 182 10.76 -26.35 9.13
C ASP A 182 9.61 -25.89 10.06
N GLN A 183 8.55 -25.28 9.52
CA GLN A 183 7.42 -24.70 10.28
C GLN A 183 7.89 -23.77 11.40
N SER A 184 8.87 -22.93 11.11
CA SER A 184 9.54 -22.07 12.08
C SER A 184 9.06 -20.62 11.99
N GLY A 185 9.24 -19.87 13.08
CA GLY A 185 8.84 -18.46 13.16
C GLY A 185 7.34 -18.27 12.92
N HIS A 186 6.99 -17.34 12.03
CA HIS A 186 5.61 -17.08 11.63
C HIS A 186 4.92 -18.33 11.06
N TYR A 187 5.65 -19.22 10.40
CA TYR A 187 5.10 -20.44 9.81
C TYR A 187 4.85 -21.58 10.82
N ALA A 188 5.10 -21.37 12.11
CA ALA A 188 4.62 -22.31 13.14
C ALA A 188 3.08 -22.33 13.20
N ASP A 189 2.44 -21.21 12.86
CA ASP A 189 0.98 -21.09 12.77
C ASP A 189 0.45 -21.76 11.48
N PRO A 190 -0.48 -22.74 11.58
CA PRO A 190 -1.15 -23.33 10.42
C PRO A 190 -1.86 -22.31 9.51
N ALA A 191 -2.44 -21.25 10.08
CA ALA A 191 -3.12 -20.21 9.30
C ALA A 191 -2.15 -19.41 8.44
N ALA A 192 -0.97 -19.08 9.00
CA ALA A 192 0.12 -18.45 8.27
C ALA A 192 0.60 -19.33 7.11
N ARG A 193 0.76 -20.64 7.33
CA ARG A 193 1.13 -21.59 6.26
C ARG A 193 0.07 -21.67 5.15
N ALA A 194 -1.21 -21.61 5.51
CA ALA A 194 -2.29 -21.58 4.53
C ALA A 194 -2.29 -20.28 3.72
N ALA A 195 -2.07 -19.13 4.36
CA ALA A 195 -1.96 -17.83 3.70
C ALA A 195 -0.76 -17.78 2.73
N ALA A 196 0.37 -18.39 3.13
CA ALA A 196 1.59 -18.46 2.32
C ALA A 196 1.37 -19.15 0.95
N VAL A 197 0.36 -20.01 0.82
CA VAL A 197 -0.02 -20.64 -0.45
C VAL A 197 -0.42 -19.60 -1.51
N GLY A 198 -1.08 -18.52 -1.09
CA GLY A 198 -1.56 -17.45 -1.96
C GLY A 198 -0.58 -16.29 -2.16
N SER A 199 0.41 -16.13 -1.28
CA SER A 199 1.38 -15.03 -1.35
C SER A 199 2.75 -15.44 -1.90
N LEU A 200 3.21 -16.68 -1.65
CA LEU A 200 4.54 -17.10 -2.07
C LEU A 200 4.57 -17.56 -3.54
N PRO A 201 5.64 -17.22 -4.29
CA PRO A 201 5.87 -17.75 -5.63
C PRO A 201 5.84 -19.28 -5.66
N VAL A 202 5.33 -19.84 -6.77
CA VAL A 202 5.24 -21.30 -6.97
C VAL A 202 6.59 -22.00 -6.72
N PRO A 203 7.75 -21.49 -7.20
CA PRO A 203 9.05 -22.11 -6.92
C PRO A 203 9.40 -22.18 -5.43
N VAL A 204 9.07 -21.16 -4.64
CA VAL A 204 9.33 -21.14 -3.19
C VAL A 204 8.53 -22.22 -2.47
N ARG A 205 7.26 -22.38 -2.85
CA ARG A 205 6.38 -23.41 -2.27
C ARG A 205 6.80 -24.82 -2.65
N ALA A 206 7.20 -25.03 -3.91
CA ALA A 206 7.71 -26.30 -4.38
C ALA A 206 9.04 -26.68 -3.68
N HIS A 207 9.94 -25.71 -3.51
CA HIS A 207 11.18 -25.87 -2.74
C HIS A 207 10.85 -26.29 -1.29
N ALA A 208 9.95 -25.58 -0.61
CA ALA A 208 9.56 -25.90 0.77
C ALA A 208 8.99 -27.32 0.90
N ALA A 209 8.10 -27.72 -0.01
CA ALA A 209 7.49 -29.05 -0.03
C ALA A 209 8.56 -30.14 -0.15
N LEU A 210 9.53 -29.97 -1.06
CA LEU A 210 10.59 -30.96 -1.26
C LEU A 210 11.55 -31.02 -0.07
N VAL A 211 11.92 -29.89 0.54
CA VAL A 211 12.73 -29.89 1.78
C VAL A 211 12.02 -30.62 2.92
N ALA A 212 10.73 -30.35 3.11
CA ALA A 212 9.94 -30.99 4.15
C ALA A 212 9.81 -32.51 3.95
N ALA A 213 9.67 -32.96 2.71
CA ALA A 213 9.62 -34.38 2.36
C ALA A 213 10.97 -35.08 2.57
N LEU A 214 12.06 -34.41 2.19
CA LEU A 214 13.43 -34.93 2.40
C LEU A 214 13.74 -35.07 3.89
N ALA A 215 13.39 -34.09 4.72
CA ALA A 215 13.61 -34.11 6.17
C ALA A 215 12.93 -35.31 6.87
N ARG A 216 11.84 -35.85 6.30
CA ARG A 216 11.15 -37.04 6.84
C ARG A 216 11.77 -38.36 6.38
N THR A 217 12.55 -38.36 5.30
CA THR A 217 13.10 -39.58 4.71
C THR A 217 14.53 -39.88 5.16
N ALA A 218 15.31 -38.87 5.56
CA ALA A 218 16.66 -39.02 6.10
C ALA A 218 17.10 -37.77 6.89
N PRO A 219 18.10 -37.85 7.79
CA PRO A 219 18.76 -36.67 8.31
C PRO A 219 19.42 -35.92 7.15
N VAL A 220 18.93 -34.72 6.86
CA VAL A 220 19.42 -33.93 5.74
C VAL A 220 20.60 -33.11 6.20
N ASP A 221 21.80 -33.50 5.79
CA ASP A 221 23.00 -32.66 5.93
C ASP A 221 22.89 -31.42 5.03
N SER A 222 23.50 -30.34 5.48
CA SER A 222 23.56 -29.04 4.79
C SER A 222 24.16 -29.21 3.37
N GLY A 223 23.29 -29.24 2.36
CA GLY A 223 23.68 -29.41 0.96
C GLY A 223 22.52 -29.37 -0.05
N LEU A 224 21.39 -28.76 0.31
CA LEU A 224 20.15 -28.77 -0.48
C LEU A 224 20.02 -27.63 -1.51
N GLU A 225 21.12 -26.97 -1.89
CA GLU A 225 21.08 -25.89 -2.90
C GLU A 225 20.49 -26.35 -4.24
N PHE A 226 20.62 -27.64 -4.58
CA PHE A 226 20.02 -28.21 -5.79
C PHE A 226 18.49 -28.19 -5.76
N VAL A 227 17.87 -28.25 -4.56
CA VAL A 227 16.41 -28.26 -4.39
C VAL A 227 15.82 -26.94 -4.86
N GLY A 228 16.43 -25.82 -4.47
CA GLY A 228 16.04 -24.49 -4.95
C GLY A 228 16.18 -24.35 -6.47
N ARG A 229 17.27 -24.86 -7.05
CA ARG A 229 17.47 -24.87 -8.51
C ARG A 229 16.43 -25.72 -9.24
N LEU A 230 16.07 -26.88 -8.69
CA LEU A 230 15.05 -27.76 -9.26
C LEU A 230 13.67 -27.10 -9.22
N ALA A 231 13.30 -26.51 -8.08
CA ALA A 231 12.03 -25.80 -7.90
C ALA A 231 11.90 -24.59 -8.83
N GLN A 232 13.00 -23.91 -9.13
CA GLN A 232 13.03 -22.81 -10.07
C GLN A 232 12.91 -23.26 -11.53
N ALA A 233 13.49 -24.40 -11.88
CA ALA A 233 13.46 -24.94 -13.24
C ALA A 233 12.13 -25.60 -13.58
N ASP A 234 11.59 -26.38 -12.64
CA ASP A 234 10.32 -27.12 -12.81
C ASP A 234 9.63 -27.29 -11.44
N PRO A 235 8.80 -26.32 -11.02
CA PRO A 235 8.12 -26.37 -9.73
C PRO A 235 7.08 -27.50 -9.66
N ASP A 236 6.49 -27.90 -10.78
CA ASP A 236 5.48 -28.95 -10.82
C ASP A 236 6.13 -30.32 -10.62
N ALA A 237 7.24 -30.60 -11.33
CA ALA A 237 8.02 -31.81 -11.11
C ALA A 237 8.61 -31.88 -9.69
N THR A 238 9.04 -30.74 -9.16
CA THR A 238 9.52 -30.63 -7.77
C THR A 238 8.43 -31.01 -6.76
N THR A 239 7.21 -30.50 -6.97
CA THR A 239 6.05 -30.82 -6.13
C THR A 239 5.66 -32.29 -6.24
N ALA A 240 5.68 -32.85 -7.46
CA ALA A 240 5.41 -34.27 -7.68
C ALA A 240 6.45 -35.18 -6.99
N LEU A 241 7.74 -34.79 -7.04
CA LEU A 241 8.81 -35.50 -6.34
C LEU A 241 8.62 -35.47 -4.82
N ALA A 242 8.24 -34.33 -4.26
CA ALA A 242 7.91 -34.22 -2.85
C ALA A 242 6.78 -35.18 -2.46
N ALA A 243 5.68 -35.20 -3.21
CA ALA A 243 4.55 -36.10 -2.96
C ALA A 243 4.93 -37.59 -3.05
N TRP A 244 5.79 -37.95 -4.00
CA TRP A 244 6.32 -39.32 -4.11
C TRP A 244 7.15 -39.73 -2.89
N LEU A 245 8.03 -38.85 -2.41
CA LEU A 245 8.84 -39.08 -1.21
C LEU A 245 7.99 -39.27 0.04
N GLU A 246 6.92 -38.47 0.20
CA GLU A 246 5.97 -38.60 1.31
C GLU A 246 5.29 -39.97 1.31
N THR A 247 4.88 -40.44 0.14
CA THR A 247 4.27 -41.77 -0.02
C THR A 247 5.28 -42.86 0.34
N ALA A 248 6.53 -42.73 -0.12
CA ALA A 248 7.59 -43.69 0.17
C ALA A 248 7.97 -43.73 1.67
N ALA A 249 7.93 -42.59 2.37
CA ALA A 249 8.16 -42.50 3.80
C ALA A 249 7.03 -43.19 4.60
N GLY A 250 5.77 -42.96 4.22
CA GLY A 250 4.61 -43.58 4.85
C GLY A 250 4.60 -45.11 4.73
N VAL A 251 5.06 -45.66 3.60
CA VAL A 251 5.18 -47.11 3.40
C VAL A 251 6.22 -47.75 4.33
N LYS A 252 7.30 -47.04 4.69
CA LYS A 252 8.32 -47.56 5.62
C LYS A 252 7.90 -47.53 7.09
N GLY A 253 6.96 -46.66 7.48
CA GLY A 253 6.44 -46.55 8.84
C GLY A 253 5.26 -47.49 9.16
N GLY A 254 4.64 -48.10 8.13
CA GLY A 254 3.46 -48.95 8.26
C GLY A 254 3.73 -50.44 8.51
N THR A 255 4.99 -50.83 8.72
CA THR A 255 5.39 -52.19 9.10
C THR A 255 6.13 -52.15 10.42
N ALA A 256 5.40 -51.94 11.51
CA ALA A 256 5.86 -52.18 12.88
C ALA A 256 4.68 -52.59 13.75
#